data_AF-A0A368JZR5-F1
#
_entry.id   AF-A0A368JZR5-F1
#
_cell.length_a   1.000
_cell.length_b   1.000
_cell.length_c   1.000
_cell.angle_alpha   90.00
_cell.angle_beta   90.00
_cell.angle_gamma   90.00
#
_symmetry.space_group_name_H-M   'P 1'
#
loop_
_entity.id
_entity.type
_entity.pdbx_description
1 polymer ?
#
loop_
_entity_poly.entity_id
_entity_poly.type
_entity_poly.pdbx_seq_one_letter_code
_entity_poly.pdbx_strand_id
1 'polypeptide(L)' 'MGTMTIRNIPDGVQEIIRFRAAKNHRSAEAEVRAILATVAAAETGQGFGDHLRSRWSNAFGDELDNLRDKTPAEGADFS' A
#
# COMPACT_ATOMS: atom_id res chain seq x y z
N MET A 1 -2.79 11.39 -8.56
CA MET A 1 -2.03 12.01 -7.44
C MET A 1 -2.90 13.13 -6.87
N GLY A 2 -3.00 13.23 -5.55
CA GLY A 2 -3.73 14.31 -4.88
C GLY A 2 -2.78 15.25 -4.16
N THR A 3 -3.14 16.53 -4.08
CA THR A 3 -2.44 17.53 -3.27
C THR A 3 -3.26 17.81 -2.01
N MET A 4 -2.59 17.83 -0.85
CA MET A 4 -3.21 18.13 0.44
C MET A 4 -2.46 19.29 1.09
N THR A 5 -3.18 20.36 1.43
CA THR A 5 -2.61 21.54 2.09
C THR A 5 -3.09 21.58 3.54
N ILE A 6 -2.16 21.48 4.49
CA ILE A 6 -2.46 21.59 5.93
C ILE A 6 -2.05 22.99 6.39
N ARG A 7 -2.98 23.72 7.01
CA ARG A 7 -2.75 25.06 7.58
C ARG A 7 -2.79 25.00 9.10
N ASN A 8 -2.26 26.05 9.74
CA ASN A 8 -2.29 26.22 11.20
C ASN A 8 -1.66 25.05 11.98
N ILE A 9 -0.49 24.60 11.51
CA ILE A 9 0.28 23.56 12.20
C ILE A 9 0.91 24.19 13.46
N PRO A 10 0.82 23.55 14.64
CA PRO A 10 1.43 24.06 15.87
C PRO A 10 2.94 24.28 15.71
N ASP A 11 3.44 25.29 16.42
CA ASP A 11 4.86 25.63 16.42
C ASP A 11 5.73 24.43 16.85
N GLY A 12 6.86 24.24 16.17
CA GLY A 12 7.80 23.15 16.43
C GLY A 12 7.43 21.79 15.81
N VAL A 13 6.18 21.55 15.40
CA VAL A 13 5.80 20.28 14.74
C VAL A 13 6.55 20.09 13.42
N GLN A 14 6.74 21.17 12.65
CA GLN A 14 7.50 21.12 11.40
C GLN A 14 8.97 20.74 11.62
N GLU A 15 9.57 21.22 12.71
CA GLU A 15 10.96 20.91 13.07
C GLU A 15 11.12 19.44 13.48
N ILE A 16 10.18 18.93 14.29
CA ILE A 16 10.15 17.52 14.69
C ILE A 16 10.00 16.60 13.47
N ILE A 17 9.09 16.94 12.54
CA ILE A 17 8.92 16.19 11.29
C ILE A 17 10.18 16.24 10.45
N ARG A 18 10.83 17.40 10.34
CA ARG A 18 12.08 17.56 9.59
C ARG A 18 13.21 16.72 10.20
N PHE A 19 13.35 16.73 11.51
CA PHE A 19 14.34 15.92 12.21
C PHE A 19 14.09 14.42 11.99
N ARG A 20 12.84 13.98 12.09
CA ARG A 20 12.43 12.59 11.82
C ARG A 20 12.69 12.20 10.36
N ALA A 21 12.41 13.08 9.41
CA ALA A 21 12.66 12.85 8.00
C ALA A 21 14.17 12.68 7.72
N ALA A 22 15.01 13.52 8.33
CA ALA A 22 16.47 13.39 8.24
C ALA A 22 16.96 12.04 8.78
N LYS A 23 16.42 11.59 9.92
CA LYS A 23 16.72 10.26 10.50
C LYS A 23 16.33 9.11 9.57
N ASN A 24 15.25 9.27 8.80
CA ASN A 24 14.75 8.27 7.85
C ASN A 24 15.33 8.42 6.43
N HIS A 25 16.28 9.34 6.21
CA HIS A 25 16.85 9.66 4.90
C HIS A 25 15.78 10.04 3.84
N ARG A 26 14.76 10.79 4.26
CA ARG A 26 13.63 11.22 3.45
C ARG A 26 13.45 12.73 3.49
N SER A 27 12.73 13.28 2.51
CA SER A 27 12.23 14.65 2.61
C SER A 27 11.11 14.74 3.65
N ALA A 28 10.88 15.94 4.21
CA ALA A 28 9.80 16.16 5.17
C ALA A 28 8.43 15.77 4.58
N GLU A 29 8.18 16.08 3.30
CA GLU A 29 6.96 15.68 2.60
C GLU A 29 6.84 14.15 2.47
N ALA A 30 7.93 13.46 2.13
CA ALA A 30 7.93 12.01 2.03
C ALA A 30 7.69 11.34 3.40
N GLU A 31 8.20 11.93 4.48
CA GLU A 31 7.93 11.47 5.84
C GLU A 31 6.46 11.66 6.23
N VAL A 32 5.88 12.84 5.96
CA VAL A 32 4.45 13.08 6.21
C VAL A 32 3.58 12.10 5.42
N ARG A 33 3.89 11.90 4.14
CA ARG A 33 3.19 10.92 3.30
C ARG A 33 3.27 9.51 3.88
N ALA A 34 4.45 9.11 4.35
CA ALA A 34 4.64 7.79 4.96
C ALA A 34 3.82 7.62 6.24
N ILE A 35 3.83 8.62 7.12
CA ILE A 35 3.04 8.61 8.36
C ILE A 35 1.56 8.47 8.04
N LEU A 36 1.04 9.28 7.11
CA LEU A 36 -0.37 9.23 6.70
C LEU A 36 -0.72 7.87 6.09
N ALA A 37 0.15 7.31 5.24
CA ALA A 37 -0.07 6.00 4.64
C ALA A 37 -0.09 4.88 5.69
N THR A 38 0.80 4.92 6.68
CA THR A 38 0.83 3.92 7.76
C THR A 38 -0.43 3.99 8.62
N VAL A 39 -0.88 5.19 9.00
CA VAL A 39 -2.12 5.36 9.77
C VAL A 39 -3.33 4.93 8.94
N ALA A 40 -3.42 5.37 7.68
CA ALA A 40 -4.49 4.96 6.79
C ALA A 40 -4.55 3.43 6.63
N ALA A 41 -3.41 2.78 6.43
CA ALA A 41 -3.35 1.32 6.32
C ALA A 41 -3.81 0.59 7.59
N ALA A 42 -3.51 1.14 8.77
CA ALA A 42 -4.01 0.60 10.04
C ALA A 42 -5.53 0.73 10.17
N GLU A 43 -6.09 1.88 9.77
CA GLU A 43 -7.53 2.19 9.87
C GLU A 43 -8.38 1.45 8.83
N THR A 44 -7.91 1.28 7.59
CA THR A 44 -8.62 0.44 6.60
C THR A 44 -8.59 -1.05 6.92
N GLY A 45 -7.82 -1.47 7.93
CA GLY A 45 -7.61 -2.87 8.28
C GLY A 45 -6.82 -3.62 7.20
N GLN A 46 -6.54 -4.90 7.48
CA GLN A 46 -6.06 -5.86 6.48
C GLN A 46 -6.96 -5.75 5.24
N GLY A 47 -6.41 -5.38 4.08
CA GLY A 47 -7.20 -5.30 2.85
C GLY A 47 -7.88 -6.65 2.57
N PHE A 48 -8.93 -6.67 1.75
CA PHE A 48 -9.69 -7.90 1.45
C PHE A 48 -8.79 -9.10 1.09
N GLY A 49 -7.73 -8.87 0.30
CA GLY A 49 -6.75 -9.90 -0.05
C GLY A 49 -5.91 -10.38 1.14
N ASP A 50 -5.60 -9.52 2.10
CA ASP A 50 -4.85 -9.87 3.31
C ASP A 50 -5.75 -10.64 4.31
N HIS A 51 -7.05 -10.31 4.36
CA HIS A 51 -8.07 -11.09 5.05
C HIS A 51 -8.25 -12.49 4.45
N LEU A 52 -8.35 -12.58 3.11
CA LEU A 52 -8.38 -13.85 2.38
C LEU A 52 -7.12 -14.67 2.68
N ARG A 53 -5.94 -14.04 2.59
CA ARG A 53 -4.67 -14.70 2.87
C ARG A 53 -4.59 -15.20 4.30
N SER A 54 -4.95 -14.37 5.29
CA SER A 54 -5.00 -14.78 6.69
C SER A 54 -5.91 -15.99 6.91
N ARG A 55 -7.11 -15.97 6.32
CA ARG A 55 -8.13 -17.00 6.51
C ARG A 55 -7.86 -18.32 5.80
N TRP A 56 -7.17 -18.29 4.65
CA TRP A 56 -6.92 -19.45 3.78
C TRP A 56 -5.43 -19.80 3.57
N SER A 57 -4.50 -19.11 4.25
CA SER A 57 -3.05 -19.37 4.16
C SER A 57 -2.65 -20.82 4.46
N ASN A 58 -3.40 -21.52 5.30
CA ASN A 58 -3.18 -22.94 5.62
C ASN A 58 -4.17 -23.89 4.91
N ALA A 59 -5.08 -23.35 4.09
CA ALA A 59 -6.13 -24.13 3.45
C ALA A 59 -5.76 -24.60 2.04
N PHE A 60 -4.79 -23.95 1.39
CA PHE A 60 -4.37 -24.27 0.03
C PHE A 60 -2.84 -24.35 -0.03
N GLY A 61 -2.31 -25.45 -0.59
CA GLY A 61 -0.91 -25.61 -0.98
C GLY A 61 -0.72 -25.23 -2.46
N ASP A 62 -0.14 -26.14 -3.24
CA ASP A 62 0.07 -26.00 -4.70
C ASP A 62 -1.22 -26.25 -5.53
N GLU A 63 -2.36 -26.49 -4.87
CA GLU A 63 -3.62 -26.86 -5.52
C GLU A 63 -4.18 -25.76 -6.45
N LEU A 64 -3.77 -24.51 -6.24
CA LEU A 64 -4.19 -23.37 -7.05
C LEU A 64 -3.27 -23.12 -8.26
N ASP A 65 -2.06 -23.68 -8.29
CA ASP A 65 -1.05 -23.41 -9.33
C ASP A 65 -1.43 -23.97 -10.72
N ASN A 66 -2.33 -24.96 -10.73
CA ASN A 66 -2.77 -25.69 -11.92
C ASN A 66 -4.23 -25.42 -12.33
N LEU A 67 -4.91 -24.46 -11.68
CA LEU A 67 -6.30 -24.12 -12.02
C LEU A 67 -6.43 -23.25 -13.27
N ARG A 68 -5.36 -22.52 -13.63
CA ARG A 68 -5.35 -21.64 -14.79
C ARG A 68 -4.81 -22.38 -16.00
N ASP A 69 -5.61 -22.45 -17.06
CA ASP A 69 -5.13 -22.83 -18.38
C ASP A 69 -4.04 -21.84 -18.84
N LYS A 70 -2.82 -22.36 -19.05
CA LYS A 70 -1.65 -21.58 -19.48
C LYS A 70 -1.45 -21.63 -21.00
N THR A 71 -2.37 -22.26 -21.73
CA THR A 71 -2.36 -22.27 -23.18
C THR A 71 -2.47 -20.83 -23.67
N PRO A 72 -1.57 -20.38 -24.55
CA PRO A 72 -1.67 -19.04 -25.13
C PRO A 72 -3.02 -18.91 -25.84
N ALA A 73 -3.71 -17.80 -25.59
CA ALA A 73 -4.98 -17.54 -26.24
C ALA A 73 -4.75 -17.39 -27.74
N GLU A 74 -5.53 -18.11 -28.54
CA GLU A 74 -5.58 -17.89 -29.98
C GLU A 74 -6.20 -16.52 -30.25
N GLY A 75 -5.62 -15.76 -31.19
CA GLY A 75 -6.12 -14.44 -31.53
C GLY A 75 -7.54 -14.54 -32.10
N ALA A 76 -8.43 -13.64 -31.68
CA ALA A 76 -9.76 -13.57 -32.27
C ALA A 76 -9.64 -13.21 -33.75
N ASP A 77 -10.25 -14.03 -34.61
CA ASP A 77 -10.39 -13.74 -36.03
C ASP A 77 -11.56 -12.77 -36.23
N PHE A 78 -11.31 -11.67 -36.95
CA PHE A 78 -12.28 -10.61 -37.22
C PHE A 78 -12.55 -10.43 -38.72
N SER A 79 -12.26 -11.45 -39.53
CA SER A 79 -12.41 -11.40 -40.99
C SER A 79 -13.88 -11.38 -41.43
#